data_AF-A0A421B248-F1
#
_entry.id   AF-A0A421B248-F1
#
_cell.length_a   1.000
_cell.length_b   1.000
_cell.length_c   1.000
_cell.angle_alpha   90.00
_cell.angle_beta   90.00
_cell.angle_gamma   90.00
#
_symmetry.space_group_name_H-M   'P 1'
#
loop_
_entity.id
_entity.type
_entity.pdbx_description
1 polymer ?
#
loop_
_entity_poly.entity_id
_entity_poly.type
_entity_poly.pdbx_seq_one_letter_code
_entity_poly.pdbx_strand_id
1 'polypeptide(L)'
;MATPTVTAFGWELHNSSAGHDKFYRILLVEQFLLFNWGTRDGRGQFRGRKVDTVDVAKRSAAQQTDAKHAKGYLVTRDATPFTVPVDIVRDLTSLPVGKIKNPSPKICDEVVKLFKAAAARMGTALPEASR
;
A
#
# COMPACT_ATOMS: atom_id res chain seq x y z
N MET A 1 -19.92 -16.58 -12.06
CA MET A 1 -20.26 -15.49 -11.13
C MET A 1 -19.00 -14.68 -10.87
N ALA A 2 -19.04 -13.35 -10.96
CA ALA A 2 -17.88 -12.53 -10.64
C ALA A 2 -17.63 -12.57 -9.12
N THR A 3 -16.38 -12.74 -8.69
CA THR A 3 -16.00 -12.64 -7.27
C THR A 3 -16.32 -11.22 -6.79
N PRO A 4 -17.01 -11.04 -5.66
CA PRO A 4 -17.29 -9.71 -5.13
C PRO A 4 -15.99 -9.03 -4.69
N THR A 5 -15.91 -7.71 -4.92
CA THR A 5 -14.68 -6.93 -4.71
C THR A 5 -14.94 -5.55 -4.11
N VAL A 6 -13.95 -4.99 -3.43
CA VAL A 6 -13.96 -3.62 -2.88
C VAL A 6 -12.88 -2.79 -3.57
N THR A 7 -13.14 -1.49 -3.72
CA THR A 7 -12.13 -0.53 -4.22
C THR A 7 -11.18 -0.12 -3.10
N ALA A 8 -9.89 -0.27 -3.36
CA ALA A 8 -8.78 0.15 -2.51
C ALA A 8 -7.95 1.22 -3.23
N PHE A 9 -7.08 1.91 -2.48
CA PHE A 9 -6.20 2.95 -3.01
C PHE A 9 -4.77 2.72 -2.59
N GLY A 10 -3.82 2.92 -3.51
CA GLY A 10 -2.41 2.70 -3.24
C GLY A 10 -1.53 3.85 -3.69
N TRP A 11 -0.49 4.11 -2.92
CA TRP A 11 0.60 5.01 -3.26
C TRP A 11 1.91 4.26 -3.22
N GLU A 12 2.84 4.65 -4.09
CA GLU A 12 4.23 4.25 -4.00
C GLU A 12 5.12 5.48 -4.06
N LEU A 13 6.10 5.51 -3.16
CA LEU A 13 7.13 6.53 -3.13
C LEU A 13 8.51 5.87 -3.15
N HIS A 14 9.48 6.53 -3.77
CA HIS A 14 10.88 6.09 -3.82
C HIS A 14 11.81 7.14 -3.28
N ASN A 15 12.88 6.68 -2.65
CA ASN A 15 14.03 7.51 -2.33
C ASN A 15 15.26 6.77 -2.86
N SER A 16 15.94 7.38 -3.83
CA SER A 16 17.16 6.88 -4.47
C SER A 16 18.43 7.60 -3.99
N SER A 17 18.32 8.41 -2.93
CA SER A 17 19.43 9.23 -2.41
C SER A 17 20.51 8.36 -1.77
N ALA A 18 21.76 8.83 -1.84
CA ALA A 18 22.92 8.26 -1.13
C ALA A 18 23.17 6.76 -1.41
N GLY A 19 22.93 6.31 -2.65
CA GLY A 19 23.18 4.91 -3.06
C GLY A 19 22.19 3.89 -2.51
N HIS A 20 21.10 4.35 -1.87
CA HIS A 20 20.03 3.51 -1.39
C HIS A 20 18.80 3.68 -2.26
N ASP A 21 18.47 2.68 -3.09
CA ASP A 21 17.22 2.66 -3.86
C ASP A 21 16.13 1.94 -3.06
N LYS A 22 15.27 2.73 -2.40
CA LYS A 22 14.25 2.25 -1.46
C LYS A 22 12.86 2.68 -1.89
N PHE A 23 11.90 1.77 -1.77
CA PHE A 23 10.49 2.05 -1.95
C PHE A 23 9.74 2.13 -0.61
N TYR A 24 8.62 2.84 -0.62
CA TYR A 24 7.63 2.87 0.45
C TYR A 24 6.22 2.93 -0.17
N ARG A 25 5.40 1.92 0.09
CA ARG A 25 4.02 1.80 -0.35
C ARG A 25 3.06 2.01 0.82
N ILE A 26 1.96 2.69 0.53
CA ILE A 26 0.84 2.89 1.44
C ILE A 26 -0.39 2.35 0.70
N LEU A 27 -1.01 1.30 1.23
CA LEU A 27 -2.14 0.62 0.59
C LEU A 27 -3.33 0.67 1.54
N LEU A 28 -4.38 1.38 1.14
CA LEU A 28 -5.60 1.60 1.89
C LEU A 28 -6.69 0.65 1.39
N VAL A 29 -7.10 -0.28 2.25
CA VAL A 29 -8.21 -1.21 2.02
C VAL A 29 -9.24 -0.96 3.12
N GLU A 30 -10.32 -0.24 2.79
CA GLU A 30 -11.33 0.23 3.74
C GLU A 30 -10.70 0.98 4.96
N GLN A 31 -10.79 0.40 6.15
CA GLN A 31 -10.26 0.94 7.41
C GLN A 31 -8.86 0.40 7.76
N PHE A 32 -8.25 -0.36 6.85
CA PHE A 32 -6.95 -0.99 7.03
C PHE A 32 -5.89 -0.32 6.14
N LEU A 33 -4.77 0.05 6.75
CA LEU A 33 -3.58 0.53 6.07
C LEU A 33 -2.51 -0.55 6.10
N LEU A 34 -2.09 -0.99 4.91
CA LEU A 34 -0.93 -1.84 4.74
C LEU A 34 0.25 -0.97 4.27
N PHE A 35 1.30 -0.93 5.08
CA PHE A 35 2.56 -0.30 4.75
C PHE A 35 3.55 -1.37 4.28
N ASN A 36 4.20 -1.14 3.14
CA ASN A 36 5.21 -2.02 2.61
C ASN A 36 6.45 -1.23 2.18
N TRP A 37 7.64 -1.60 2.62
CA TRP A 37 8.87 -0.85 2.29
C TRP A 37 10.08 -1.76 2.21
N GLY A 38 11.06 -1.38 1.39
CA GLY A 38 12.25 -2.19 1.19
C GLY A 38 13.18 -1.58 0.16
N THR A 39 14.15 -2.37 -0.29
CA THR A 39 14.93 -2.08 -1.49
C THR A 39 14.06 -2.25 -2.74
N ARG A 40 14.32 -1.51 -3.81
CA ARG A 40 13.49 -1.48 -5.04
C ARG A 40 13.03 -2.84 -5.57
N ASP A 41 13.91 -3.82 -5.59
CA ASP A 41 13.63 -5.18 -6.10
C ASP A 41 13.40 -6.21 -4.98
N GLY A 42 13.38 -5.76 -3.74
CA GLY A 42 13.09 -6.61 -2.58
C GLY A 42 11.58 -6.76 -2.37
N ARG A 43 11.18 -7.89 -1.75
CA ARG A 43 9.84 -8.04 -1.20
C ARG A 43 9.51 -6.95 -0.16
N GLY A 44 10.54 -6.51 0.56
CA GLY A 44 10.43 -5.55 1.64
C GLY A 44 9.81 -6.14 2.91
N GLN A 45 9.47 -5.24 3.82
CA GLN A 45 8.85 -5.49 5.11
C GLN A 45 7.40 -4.99 5.07
N PHE A 46 6.56 -5.56 5.92
CA PHE A 46 5.15 -5.19 6.00
C PHE A 46 4.79 -4.79 7.43
N ARG A 47 3.91 -3.79 7.55
CA ARG A 47 3.15 -3.53 8.78
C ARG A 47 1.73 -3.13 8.42
N GLY A 48 0.79 -3.54 9.26
CA GLY A 48 -0.60 -3.12 9.18
C GLY A 48 -0.93 -2.06 10.22
N ARG A 49 -1.96 -1.27 9.94
CA ARG A 49 -2.66 -0.45 10.92
C ARG A 49 -4.14 -0.50 10.59
N LYS A 50 -4.95 -1.03 11.50
CA LYS A 50 -6.40 -0.88 11.44
C LYS A 50 -6.82 0.31 12.29
N VAL A 51 -7.74 1.11 11.77
CA VAL A 51 -8.35 2.24 12.48
C VAL A 51 -9.86 2.09 12.53
N ASP A 52 -10.53 2.96 13.27
CA ASP A 52 -11.97 2.85 13.53
C ASP A 52 -12.84 3.20 12.32
N THR A 53 -12.35 4.06 11.42
CA THR A 53 -13.12 4.50 10.25
C THR A 53 -12.25 4.68 9.01
N VAL A 54 -12.89 4.56 7.84
CA VAL A 54 -12.24 4.81 6.54
C VAL A 54 -11.65 6.23 6.46
N ASP A 55 -12.32 7.23 7.01
CA ASP A 55 -11.81 8.61 6.97
C ASP A 55 -10.56 8.81 7.83
N VAL A 56 -10.48 8.15 8.98
CA VAL A 56 -9.25 8.12 9.78
C VAL A 56 -8.13 7.43 9.00
N ALA A 57 -8.46 6.40 8.21
CA ALA A 57 -7.49 5.66 7.41
C ALA A 57 -6.96 6.52 6.26
N LYS A 58 -7.84 7.23 5.55
CA LYS A 58 -7.48 8.22 4.50
C LYS A 58 -6.57 9.31 5.05
N ARG A 59 -6.94 9.93 6.19
CA ARG A 59 -6.10 10.96 6.83
C ARG A 59 -4.74 10.40 7.25
N SER A 60 -4.70 9.19 7.78
CA SER A 60 -3.45 8.53 8.17
C SER A 60 -2.57 8.18 6.96
N ALA A 61 -3.15 7.81 5.81
CA ALA A 61 -2.42 7.59 4.57
C ALA A 61 -1.80 8.89 4.05
N ALA A 62 -2.56 9.99 4.03
CA ALA A 62 -2.06 11.30 3.64
C ALA A 62 -0.91 11.76 4.54
N GLN A 63 -1.10 11.72 5.87
CA GLN A 63 -0.05 12.05 6.84
C GLN A 63 1.21 11.20 6.66
N GLN A 64 1.07 9.91 6.36
CA GLN A 64 2.21 9.03 6.15
C GLN A 64 2.93 9.34 4.83
N THR A 65 2.20 9.75 3.80
CA THR A 65 2.73 10.20 2.50
C THR A 65 3.54 11.48 2.69
N ASP A 66 2.95 12.50 3.35
CA ASP A 66 3.62 13.78 3.64
C ASP A 66 4.88 13.57 4.49
N ALA A 67 4.80 12.73 5.51
CA ALA A 67 5.95 12.41 6.37
C ALA A 67 7.07 11.67 5.62
N LYS A 68 6.76 10.97 4.51
CA LYS A 68 7.76 10.34 3.65
C LYS A 68 8.31 11.32 2.64
N HIS A 69 7.47 12.18 2.08
CA HIS A 69 7.89 13.28 1.22
C HIS A 69 8.90 14.19 1.93
N ALA A 70 8.63 14.59 3.18
CA ALA A 70 9.56 15.35 4.01
C ALA A 70 10.92 14.64 4.28
N LYS A 71 11.00 13.32 4.05
CA LYS A 71 12.22 12.51 4.14
C LYS A 71 12.89 12.26 2.79
N GLY A 72 12.51 13.01 1.75
CA GLY A 72 13.06 12.90 0.40
C GLY A 72 12.54 11.71 -0.40
N TYR A 73 11.39 11.14 -0.03
CA TYR A 73 10.71 10.16 -0.89
C TYR A 73 9.86 10.90 -1.93
N LEU A 74 10.05 10.61 -3.20
CA LEU A 74 9.27 11.13 -4.31
C LEU A 74 8.17 10.14 -4.68
N VAL A 75 6.97 10.63 -4.99
CA VAL A 75 5.86 9.79 -5.44
C VAL A 75 6.21 9.20 -6.81
N THR A 76 6.16 7.88 -6.93
CA THR A 76 6.39 7.14 -8.18
C THR A 76 5.16 6.38 -8.65
N ARG A 77 4.15 6.22 -7.78
CA ARG A 77 2.77 5.87 -8.13
C ARG A 77 1.83 6.70 -7.25
N ASP A 78 1.08 7.59 -7.86
CA ASP A 78 0.05 8.36 -7.15
C ASP A 78 -1.23 7.53 -6.96
N ALA A 79 -2.15 8.01 -6.10
CA ALA A 79 -3.39 7.39 -5.60
C ALA A 79 -4.10 6.46 -6.60
N THR A 80 -3.57 5.25 -6.78
CA THR A 80 -4.03 4.34 -7.82
C THR A 80 -5.17 3.52 -7.25
N PRO A 81 -6.39 3.63 -7.81
CA PRO A 81 -7.47 2.75 -7.42
C PRO A 81 -7.20 1.33 -7.91
N PHE A 82 -7.44 0.35 -7.05
CA PHE A 82 -7.32 -1.06 -7.40
C PHE A 82 -8.40 -1.88 -6.72
N THR A 83 -8.66 -3.07 -7.24
CA THR A 83 -9.77 -3.91 -6.82
C THR A 83 -9.24 -5.04 -5.94
N VAL A 84 -9.84 -5.22 -4.75
CA VAL A 84 -9.48 -6.26 -3.78
C VAL A 84 -10.64 -7.24 -3.59
N PRO A 85 -10.43 -8.56 -3.74
CA PRO A 85 -11.40 -9.59 -3.40
C PRO A 85 -11.94 -9.48 -1.96
N VAL A 86 -13.25 -9.69 -1.77
CA VAL A 86 -13.91 -9.52 -0.45
C VAL A 86 -13.38 -10.47 0.64
N ASP A 87 -12.88 -11.64 0.28
CA ASP A 87 -12.24 -12.56 1.24
C ASP A 87 -10.97 -11.95 1.84
N ILE A 88 -10.13 -11.32 1.01
CA ILE A 88 -8.94 -10.58 1.46
C ILE A 88 -9.34 -9.38 2.33
N VAL A 89 -10.37 -8.64 1.93
CA VAL A 89 -10.89 -7.50 2.70
C VAL A 89 -11.36 -7.96 4.08
N ARG A 90 -12.18 -9.02 4.15
CA ARG A 90 -12.68 -9.58 5.41
C ARG A 90 -11.54 -10.00 6.33
N ASP A 91 -10.51 -10.65 5.80
CA ASP A 91 -9.38 -11.06 6.61
C ASP A 91 -8.65 -9.85 7.21
N LEU A 92 -8.43 -8.79 6.43
CA LEU A 92 -7.82 -7.54 6.90
C LEU A 92 -8.70 -6.80 7.92
N THR A 93 -10.00 -6.73 7.69
CA THR A 93 -10.94 -6.01 8.56
C THR A 93 -11.37 -6.81 9.79
N SER A 94 -11.08 -8.11 9.86
CA SER A 94 -11.28 -8.92 11.07
C SER A 94 -10.22 -8.67 12.17
N LEU A 95 -9.07 -8.07 11.80
CA LEU A 95 -7.98 -7.77 12.74
C LEU A 95 -8.41 -6.74 13.80
N PRO A 96 -7.78 -6.70 14.98
CA PRO A 96 -8.07 -5.67 15.98
C PRO A 96 -7.63 -4.27 15.52
N VAL A 97 -8.32 -3.24 15.99
CA VAL A 97 -7.88 -1.84 15.81
C VAL A 97 -6.50 -1.67 16.45
N GLY A 98 -5.59 -0.99 15.75
CA GLY A 98 -4.22 -0.76 16.21
C GLY A 98 -3.15 -1.18 15.21
N LYS A 99 -1.91 -1.27 15.70
CA LYS A 99 -0.72 -1.62 14.90
C LYS A 99 -0.58 -3.13 14.80
N ILE A 100 -0.44 -3.63 13.58
CA ILE A 100 -0.22 -5.05 13.27
C ILE A 100 1.21 -5.22 12.79
N LYS A 101 2.05 -5.90 13.58
CA LYS A 101 3.48 -6.06 13.25
C LYS A 101 3.72 -7.02 12.09
N ASN A 102 3.00 -8.14 12.07
CA ASN A 102 3.18 -9.23 11.11
C ASN A 102 1.83 -9.62 10.49
N PRO A 103 1.24 -8.79 9.62
CA PRO A 103 0.06 -9.21 8.86
C PRO A 103 0.39 -10.45 7.99
N SER A 104 -0.63 -11.23 7.64
CA SER A 104 -0.46 -12.47 6.87
C SER A 104 0.38 -12.24 5.60
N PRO A 105 1.51 -12.93 5.41
CA PRO A 105 2.38 -12.81 4.24
C PRO A 105 1.61 -12.94 2.92
N LYS A 106 0.76 -13.96 2.82
CA LYS A 106 -0.03 -14.26 1.61
C LYS A 106 -0.97 -13.10 1.24
N ILE A 107 -1.67 -12.54 2.24
CA ILE A 107 -2.59 -11.41 2.05
C ILE A 107 -1.81 -10.18 1.59
N CYS A 108 -0.68 -9.90 2.23
CA CYS A 108 0.15 -8.74 1.92
C CYS A 108 0.69 -8.80 0.49
N ASP A 109 1.21 -9.96 0.09
CA ASP A 109 1.78 -10.16 -1.24
C ASP A 109 0.69 -10.05 -2.33
N GLU A 110 -0.51 -10.58 -2.09
CA GLU A 110 -1.61 -10.47 -3.05
C GLU A 110 -2.12 -9.02 -3.19
N VAL A 111 -2.25 -8.27 -2.09
CA VAL A 111 -2.64 -6.85 -2.14
C VAL A 111 -1.63 -6.01 -2.91
N VAL A 112 -0.32 -6.25 -2.70
CA VAL A 112 0.75 -5.57 -3.47
C VAL A 112 0.67 -5.94 -4.95
N LYS A 113 0.47 -7.21 -5.28
CA LYS A 113 0.34 -7.69 -6.66
C LYS A 113 -0.84 -7.03 -7.38
N LEU A 114 -2.00 -6.95 -6.73
CA LEU A 114 -3.20 -6.28 -7.28
C LEU A 114 -2.95 -4.79 -7.53
N PHE A 115 -2.33 -4.10 -6.57
CA PHE A 115 -1.95 -2.70 -6.73
C PHE A 115 -1.00 -2.47 -7.91
N LYS A 116 0.07 -3.27 -8.01
CA LYS A 116 1.05 -3.14 -9.10
C LYS A 116 0.45 -3.44 -10.47
N ALA A 117 -0.41 -4.46 -10.55
CA ALA A 117 -1.14 -4.78 -11.78
C ALA A 117 -2.08 -3.63 -12.20
N ALA A 118 -2.79 -3.02 -11.25
CA ALA A 118 -3.63 -1.86 -11.52
C ALA A 118 -2.80 -0.65 -11.98
N ALA A 119 -1.69 -0.36 -11.31
CA ALA A 119 -0.81 0.74 -11.67
C ALA A 119 -0.20 0.58 -13.07
N ALA A 120 0.22 -0.63 -13.43
CA ALA A 120 0.71 -0.93 -14.77
C ALA A 120 -0.38 -0.74 -15.84
N ARG A 121 -1.60 -1.23 -15.58
CA ARG A 121 -2.75 -1.09 -16.50
C ARG A 121 -3.19 0.36 -16.70
N MET A 122 -3.13 1.17 -15.64
CA MET A 122 -3.58 2.56 -15.66
C MET A 122 -2.49 3.55 -16.05
N GLY A 123 -1.24 3.10 -16.19
CA GLY A 123 -0.11 3.98 -16.52
C GLY A 123 0.24 4.96 -15.39
N THR A 124 -0.10 4.65 -14.13
CA THR A 124 0.23 5.51 -12.98
C THR A 124 1.65 5.30 -12.44
N ALA A 125 2.41 4.37 -13.03
CA ALA A 125 3.79 4.09 -12.67
C ALA A 125 4.76 5.01 -13.42
N LEU A 126 5.55 5.78 -12.66
CA LEU A 126 6.71 6.52 -13.18
C LEU A 126 7.91 5.58 -13.38
N PRO A 127 8.93 5.96 -14.18
CA PRO A 127 10.11 5.13 -14.46
C PRO A 127 10.85 4.62 -13.21
N GLU A 128 10.80 5.39 -12.13
CA GLU A 128 11.43 5.09 -10.85
C GLU A 128 10.62 4.09 -10.01
N ALA A 129 9.39 3.79 -10.38
CA ALA A 129 8.57 2.83 -9.65
C ALA A 129 9.23 1.43 -9.61
N SER A 130 8.93 0.71 -8.54
CA SER A 130 9.43 -0.65 -8.32
C SER A 130 8.68 -1.63 -9.23
N ARG A 131 9.43 -2.51 -9.90
CA ARG A 131 8.91 -3.47 -10.86
C ARG A 131 8.06 -4.51 -10.19
#